data_AF-X0VJ64-F1
#
_entry.id   AF-X0VJ64-F1
#
_cell.length_a   1.000
_cell.length_b   1.000
_cell.length_c   1.000
_cell.angle_alpha   90.00
_cell.angle_beta   90.00
_cell.angle_gamma   90.00
#
_symmetry.space_group_name_H-M   'P 1'
#
loop_
_entity.id
_entity.type
_entity.pdbx_description
1 polymer ?
#
loop_
_entity_poly.entity_id
_entity_poly.type
_entity_poly.pdbx_seq_one_letter_code
_entity_poly.pdbx_strand_id
1 'polypeptide(L)'
;DIHKARYPSSLWKYAGLDVASDGRRRSRRKEHLVTVQYTDKNGEPAERQSITFNPFLKTKLMGVLGPSFLRAGQDDNPYAAVYYDRKHRLESHAKYGTLNDGKKDEDGRIIASKLRRHNQALGVMLKQFLVDLYAKWRELEGLPVSVPYHEAKLGHVHVA
;
A
#
# COMPACT_ATOMS: atom_id res chain seq x y z
N ASP A 1 -9.44 13.34 -3.13
CA ASP A 1 -10.82 13.80 -2.97
C ASP A 1 -11.59 12.71 -2.22
N ILE A 2 -11.93 12.99 -0.97
CA ILE A 2 -12.62 12.05 -0.07
C ILE A 2 -14.08 11.83 -0.50
N HIS A 3 -14.71 12.80 -1.17
CA HIS A 3 -16.07 12.68 -1.69
C HIS A 3 -16.15 11.64 -2.81
N LYS A 4 -15.06 11.45 -3.57
CA LYS A 4 -14.94 10.42 -4.62
C LYS A 4 -14.48 9.06 -4.09
N ALA A 5 -13.88 9.01 -2.90
CA ALA A 5 -13.38 7.78 -2.31
C ALA A 5 -14.51 7.05 -1.58
N ARG A 6 -15.22 6.14 -2.27
CA ARG A 6 -16.28 5.34 -1.63
C ARG A 6 -15.74 4.37 -0.58
N TYR A 7 -14.52 3.84 -0.76
CA TYR A 7 -13.90 2.84 0.12
C TYR A 7 -12.49 3.27 0.52
N PRO A 8 -11.95 2.80 1.66
CA PRO A 8 -10.55 3.07 2.04
C PRO A 8 -9.55 2.51 0.99
N SER A 9 -9.93 1.43 0.30
CA SER A 9 -9.15 0.87 -0.82
C SER A 9 -8.95 1.84 -1.99
N SER A 10 -9.85 2.83 -2.16
CA SER A 10 -9.66 3.91 -3.14
C SER A 10 -8.44 4.78 -2.80
N LEU A 11 -8.21 5.07 -1.50
CA LEU A 11 -7.00 5.78 -1.05
C LEU A 11 -5.77 4.92 -1.27
N TRP A 12 -5.83 3.62 -0.98
CA TRP A 12 -4.72 2.71 -1.22
C TRP A 12 -4.32 2.66 -2.70
N LYS A 13 -5.31 2.60 -3.60
CA LYS A 13 -5.08 2.62 -5.06
C LYS A 13 -4.46 3.94 -5.51
N TYR A 14 -5.01 5.06 -5.05
CA TYR A 14 -4.48 6.39 -5.38
C TYR A 14 -3.04 6.59 -4.87
N ALA A 15 -2.70 6.05 -3.70
CA ALA A 15 -1.36 6.07 -3.12
C ALA A 15 -0.42 4.97 -3.63
N GLY A 16 -0.88 4.05 -4.48
CA GLY A 16 -0.09 2.92 -4.98
C GLY A 16 0.35 1.95 -3.87
N LEU A 17 -0.44 1.81 -2.81
CA LEU A 17 -0.29 0.80 -1.76
C LEU A 17 -1.08 -0.47 -2.08
N ASP A 18 -2.05 -0.39 -3.00
CA ASP A 18 -2.87 -1.52 -3.42
C ASP A 18 -2.07 -2.64 -4.11
N VAL A 19 -2.77 -3.75 -4.30
CA VAL A 19 -2.27 -4.92 -5.02
C VAL A 19 -2.78 -4.83 -6.45
N ALA A 20 -1.88 -4.92 -7.42
CA ALA A 20 -2.22 -4.96 -8.84
C ALA A 20 -2.77 -6.34 -9.24
N SER A 21 -3.23 -6.47 -10.48
CA SER A 21 -3.82 -7.70 -11.01
C SER A 21 -2.88 -8.91 -10.98
N ASP A 22 -1.55 -8.68 -11.01
CA ASP A 22 -0.53 -9.72 -10.93
C ASP A 22 -0.25 -10.21 -9.49
N GLY A 23 -1.05 -9.75 -8.51
CA GLY A 23 -0.88 -10.09 -7.10
C GLY A 23 0.29 -9.37 -6.42
N ARG A 24 0.99 -8.47 -7.11
CA ARG A 24 2.10 -7.68 -6.54
C ARG A 24 1.65 -6.28 -6.17
N ARG A 25 2.42 -5.64 -5.30
CA ARG A 25 2.16 -4.24 -4.94
C ARG A 25 2.36 -3.34 -6.16
N ARG A 26 1.40 -2.45 -6.42
CA ARG A 26 1.43 -1.51 -7.56
C ARG A 26 2.76 -0.74 -7.58
N SER A 27 3.35 -0.59 -8.76
CA SER A 27 4.70 -0.01 -8.96
C SER A 27 4.83 0.51 -10.39
N ARG A 28 6.04 0.88 -10.83
CA ARG A 28 6.32 1.39 -12.18
C ARG A 28 6.68 0.28 -13.18
N ARG A 29 6.33 -0.97 -12.87
CA ARG A 29 6.49 -2.11 -13.78
C ARG A 29 5.56 -1.95 -14.98
N LYS A 30 5.97 -2.47 -16.14
CA LYS A 30 5.22 -2.36 -17.39
C LYS A 30 3.80 -2.91 -17.23
N GLU A 31 3.65 -4.04 -16.55
CA GLU A 31 2.36 -4.69 -16.24
C GLU A 31 1.40 -3.82 -15.38
N HIS A 32 1.89 -2.77 -14.72
CA HIS A 32 1.09 -1.87 -13.88
C HIS A 32 0.75 -0.53 -14.55
N LEU A 33 1.31 -0.28 -15.74
CA LEU A 33 1.07 0.93 -16.51
C LEU A 33 -0.20 0.78 -17.34
N VAL A 34 -0.80 1.91 -17.67
CA VAL A 34 -1.95 1.98 -18.59
C VAL A 34 -1.56 2.83 -19.79
N THR A 35 -1.98 2.41 -20.97
CA THR A 35 -1.86 3.21 -22.18
C THR A 35 -2.83 4.39 -22.09
N VAL A 36 -2.31 5.60 -22.25
CA VAL A 36 -3.08 6.84 -22.26
C VAL A 36 -2.85 7.53 -23.59
N GLN A 37 -3.95 7.83 -24.29
CA GLN A 37 -3.93 8.65 -25.48
C GLN A 37 -3.84 10.12 -25.10
N TYR A 38 -3.02 10.88 -25.83
CA TYR A 38 -2.86 12.32 -25.66
C TYR A 38 -2.60 12.97 -27.01
N THR A 39 -2.98 14.25 -27.15
CA THR A 39 -2.63 15.04 -28.32
C THR A 39 -1.20 15.54 -28.17
N ASP A 40 -0.37 15.27 -29.17
CA ASP A 40 1.01 15.77 -29.17
C ASP A 40 1.08 17.27 -29.52
N LYS A 41 2.30 17.82 -29.59
CA LYS A 41 2.49 19.23 -29.92
C LYS A 41 2.07 19.59 -31.35
N ASN A 42 1.94 18.61 -32.23
CA ASN A 42 1.62 18.76 -33.64
C ASN A 42 0.13 18.55 -33.92
N GLY A 43 -0.67 18.20 -32.91
CA GLY A 43 -2.10 17.93 -33.05
C GLY A 43 -2.43 16.47 -33.33
N GLU A 44 -1.43 15.58 -33.36
CA GLU A 44 -1.60 14.17 -33.69
C GLU A 44 -1.92 13.33 -32.44
N PRO A 45 -2.75 12.29 -32.56
CA PRO A 45 -3.01 11.36 -31.47
C PRO A 45 -1.77 10.49 -31.21
N ALA A 46 -1.25 10.57 -29.99
CA ALA A 46 -0.11 9.78 -29.53
C ALA A 46 -0.47 8.95 -28.29
N GLU A 47 0.27 7.86 -28.07
CA GLU A 47 0.07 6.98 -26.93
C GLU A 47 1.29 6.97 -26.02
N ARG A 48 1.06 6.96 -24.70
CA ARG A 48 2.13 6.75 -23.72
C ARG A 48 1.72 5.79 -22.61
N GLN A 49 2.70 5.08 -22.08
CA GLN A 49 2.54 4.29 -20.86
C GLN A 49 2.55 5.21 -19.65
N SER A 50 1.44 5.25 -18.91
CA SER A 50 1.26 6.13 -17.75
C SER A 50 1.15 5.33 -16.46
N ILE A 51 1.64 5.92 -15.38
CA ILE A 51 1.48 5.40 -14.02
C ILE A 51 0.02 5.58 -13.54
N THR A 52 -0.43 4.63 -12.73
CA THR A 52 -1.83 4.53 -12.28
C THR A 52 -2.07 5.00 -10.83
N PHE A 53 -1.06 5.62 -10.21
CA PHE A 53 -1.10 6.11 -8.84
C PHE A 53 -0.29 7.40 -8.71
N ASN A 54 -0.49 8.14 -7.62
CA ASN A 54 0.27 9.36 -7.33
C ASN A 54 1.67 9.01 -6.75
N PRO A 55 2.77 9.23 -7.50
CA PRO A 55 4.10 8.83 -7.06
C PRO A 55 4.62 9.71 -5.93
N PHE A 56 4.26 10.99 -5.91
CA PHE A 56 4.64 11.92 -4.85
C PHE A 56 4.02 11.49 -3.52
N LEU A 57 2.71 11.25 -3.50
CA LEU A 57 1.99 10.78 -2.31
C LEU A 57 2.58 9.47 -1.80
N LYS A 58 2.87 8.52 -2.70
CA LYS A 58 3.50 7.24 -2.33
C LYS A 58 4.84 7.46 -1.63
N THR A 59 5.68 8.34 -2.16
CA THR A 59 6.99 8.67 -1.58
C THR A 59 6.83 9.32 -0.21
N LYS A 60 5.89 10.25 -0.03
CA LYS A 60 5.64 10.88 1.27
C LYS A 60 5.11 9.87 2.30
N LEU A 61 4.20 8.99 1.93
CA LEU A 61 3.69 7.96 2.83
C LEU A 61 4.77 6.95 3.22
N MET A 62 5.45 6.36 2.25
CA MET A 62 6.43 5.27 2.50
C MET A 62 7.78 5.77 3.00
N GLY A 63 8.26 6.91 2.49
CA GLY A 63 9.61 7.41 2.74
C GLY A 63 9.71 8.47 3.84
N VAL A 64 8.59 9.08 4.23
CA VAL A 64 8.57 10.11 5.29
C VAL A 64 7.67 9.67 6.45
N LEU A 65 6.37 9.53 6.21
CA LEU A 65 5.39 9.24 7.27
C LEU A 65 5.64 7.88 7.93
N GLY A 66 5.89 6.84 7.14
CA GLY A 66 6.18 5.50 7.65
C GLY A 66 7.33 5.48 8.66
N PRO A 67 8.52 5.96 8.29
CA PRO A 67 9.63 6.12 9.24
C PRO A 67 9.31 6.99 10.45
N SER A 68 8.52 8.07 10.30
CA SER A 68 8.11 8.90 11.44
C SER A 68 7.29 8.11 12.46
N PHE A 69 6.35 7.27 12.03
CA PHE A 69 5.61 6.39 12.94
C PHE A 69 6.53 5.42 13.69
N LEU A 70 7.55 4.87 13.03
CA LEU A 70 8.50 3.98 13.70
C LEU A 70 9.36 4.70 14.73
N ARG A 71 9.74 5.96 14.47
CA ARG A 71 10.50 6.79 15.42
C ARG A 71 9.68 7.20 16.63
N ALA A 72 8.36 7.31 16.49
CA ALA A 72 7.46 7.61 17.60
C ALA A 72 7.38 6.47 18.64
N GLY A 73 7.94 5.28 18.36
CA GLY A 73 7.90 4.14 19.29
C GLY A 73 6.59 3.37 19.20
N GLN A 74 6.43 2.32 20.04
CA GLN A 74 5.19 1.53 20.12
C GLN A 74 4.30 1.96 21.29
N ASP A 75 4.85 2.62 22.30
CA ASP A 75 4.17 2.88 23.57
C ASP A 75 2.87 3.69 23.37
N ASP A 76 2.91 4.69 22.48
CA ASP A 76 1.76 5.55 22.17
C ASP A 76 1.29 5.45 20.71
N ASN A 77 1.77 4.46 19.94
CA ASN A 77 1.50 4.37 18.50
C ASN A 77 1.02 2.97 18.07
N PRO A 78 -0.29 2.78 17.86
CA PRO A 78 -0.83 1.48 17.44
C PRO A 78 -0.34 1.05 16.06
N TYR A 79 0.05 1.98 15.19
CA TYR A 79 0.56 1.67 13.85
C TYR A 79 1.95 1.03 13.90
N ALA A 80 2.80 1.46 14.84
CA ALA A 80 4.11 0.85 15.02
C ALA A 80 3.95 -0.64 15.38
N ALA A 81 3.05 -0.99 16.30
CA ALA A 81 2.76 -2.38 16.64
C ALA A 81 2.39 -3.22 15.41
N VAL A 82 1.47 -2.74 14.56
CA VAL A 82 1.09 -3.40 13.29
C VAL A 82 2.31 -3.67 12.39
N TYR A 83 3.25 -2.72 12.33
CA TYR A 83 4.49 -2.91 11.59
C TYR A 83 5.37 -4.01 12.19
N TYR A 84 5.60 -4.00 13.50
CA TYR A 84 6.49 -4.96 14.16
C TYR A 84 5.93 -6.38 14.11
N ASP A 85 4.64 -6.56 14.36
CA ASP A 85 3.97 -7.86 14.25
C ASP A 85 4.06 -8.41 12.83
N ARG A 86 3.78 -7.56 11.84
CA ARG A 86 3.91 -7.95 10.43
C ARG A 86 5.34 -8.30 10.07
N LYS A 87 6.31 -7.53 10.55
CA LYS A 87 7.73 -7.77 10.29
C LYS A 87 8.19 -9.08 10.91
N HIS A 88 7.83 -9.34 12.15
CA HIS A 88 8.14 -10.58 12.87
C HIS A 88 7.59 -11.80 12.12
N ARG A 89 6.33 -11.76 11.69
CA ARG A 89 5.73 -12.83 10.87
C ARG A 89 6.46 -13.04 9.55
N LEU A 90 6.91 -11.97 8.91
CA LEU A 90 7.65 -12.07 7.65
C LEU A 90 9.06 -12.62 7.84
N GLU A 91 9.71 -12.33 8.95
CA GLU A 91 11.04 -12.85 9.31
C GLU A 91 11.01 -14.36 9.57
N SER A 92 9.90 -14.89 10.08
CA SER A 92 9.67 -16.33 10.29
C SER A 92 9.08 -17.06 9.07
N HIS A 93 8.80 -16.37 7.96
CA HIS A 93 8.08 -16.95 6.82
C HIS A 93 8.95 -17.91 5.99
N ALA A 94 8.44 -19.11 5.65
CA ALA A 94 9.18 -20.14 4.90
C ALA A 94 9.81 -19.64 3.58
N LYS A 95 9.15 -18.71 2.87
CA LYS A 95 9.63 -18.12 1.61
C LYS A 95 10.40 -16.79 1.75
N TYR A 96 10.06 -15.96 2.74
CA TYR A 96 10.51 -14.56 2.81
C TYR A 96 11.34 -14.26 4.05
N GLY A 97 11.46 -15.22 4.95
CA GLY A 97 12.13 -15.12 6.23
C GLY A 97 13.62 -14.88 6.11
N THR A 98 14.24 -14.61 7.26
CA THR A 98 15.67 -14.30 7.37
C THR A 98 16.57 -15.44 6.90
N LEU A 99 16.14 -16.69 7.09
CA LEU A 99 16.82 -17.89 6.59
C LEU A 99 16.96 -17.95 5.06
N ASN A 100 16.18 -17.14 4.34
CA ASN A 100 16.21 -17.07 2.89
C ASN A 100 16.90 -15.80 2.36
N ASP A 101 17.50 -14.98 3.24
CA ASP A 101 18.10 -13.72 2.82
C ASP A 101 19.17 -13.93 1.73
N GLY A 102 19.07 -13.15 0.65
CA GLY A 102 19.97 -13.25 -0.50
C GLY A 102 19.58 -14.33 -1.52
N LYS A 103 18.61 -15.21 -1.22
CA LYS A 103 18.11 -16.18 -2.21
C LYS A 103 17.52 -15.49 -3.42
N LYS A 104 17.84 -16.02 -4.60
CA LYS A 104 17.40 -15.54 -5.90
C LYS A 104 16.41 -16.51 -6.54
N ASP A 105 15.54 -15.99 -7.41
CA ASP A 105 14.70 -16.82 -8.30
C ASP A 105 15.51 -17.24 -9.53
N GLU A 106 14.87 -18.05 -10.37
CA GLU A 106 15.42 -18.53 -11.65
C GLU A 106 15.85 -17.37 -12.57
N ASP A 107 15.18 -16.22 -12.46
CA ASP A 107 15.54 -14.98 -13.17
C ASP A 107 16.67 -14.18 -12.50
N GLY A 108 17.29 -14.73 -11.44
CA GLY A 108 18.38 -14.09 -10.70
C GLY A 108 17.95 -12.94 -9.76
N ARG A 109 16.65 -12.72 -9.57
CA ARG A 109 16.11 -11.65 -8.71
C ARG A 109 16.05 -12.09 -7.26
N ILE A 110 16.44 -11.20 -6.35
CA ILE A 110 16.40 -11.47 -4.91
C ILE A 110 14.94 -11.66 -4.46
N ILE A 111 14.60 -12.86 -4.00
CA ILE A 111 13.26 -13.23 -3.54
C ILE A 111 13.04 -12.73 -2.11
N ALA A 112 14.04 -12.90 -1.25
CA ALA A 112 13.96 -12.58 0.16
C ALA A 112 15.08 -11.58 0.53
N SER A 113 14.66 -10.42 1.03
CA SER A 113 15.57 -9.39 1.49
C SER A 113 14.97 -8.63 2.66
N LYS A 114 15.85 -8.13 3.53
CA LYS A 114 15.51 -7.24 4.65
C LYS A 114 14.68 -6.04 4.18
N LEU A 115 15.07 -5.40 3.09
CA LEU A 115 14.35 -4.26 2.52
C LEU A 115 12.95 -4.63 2.03
N ARG A 116 12.77 -5.81 1.42
CA ARG A 116 11.45 -6.29 0.97
C ARG A 116 10.52 -6.48 2.17
N ARG A 117 10.99 -7.14 3.23
CA ARG A 117 10.21 -7.35 4.46
C ARG A 117 9.81 -6.02 5.09
N HIS A 118 10.77 -5.11 5.23
CA HIS A 118 10.54 -3.75 5.74
C HIS A 118 9.46 -3.00 4.94
N ASN A 119 9.59 -2.95 3.60
CA ASN A 119 8.63 -2.28 2.74
C ASN A 119 7.24 -2.92 2.74
N GLN A 120 7.18 -4.25 2.95
CA GLN A 120 5.91 -4.96 3.08
C GLN A 120 5.24 -4.66 4.42
N ALA A 121 6.00 -4.66 5.53
CA ALA A 121 5.51 -4.28 6.84
C ALA A 121 5.05 -2.82 6.88
N LEU A 122 5.86 -1.88 6.37
CA LEU A 122 5.46 -0.47 6.21
C LEU A 122 4.18 -0.33 5.39
N GLY A 123 4.06 -1.09 4.30
CA GLY A 123 2.88 -1.06 3.45
C GLY A 123 1.61 -1.54 4.16
N VAL A 124 1.71 -2.44 5.13
CA VAL A 124 0.57 -2.92 5.93
C VAL A 124 0.19 -1.89 6.99
N MET A 125 1.18 -1.37 7.72
CA MET A 125 1.00 -0.29 8.69
C MET A 125 0.31 0.94 8.06
N LEU A 126 0.83 1.43 6.93
CA LEU A 126 0.27 2.61 6.26
C LEU A 126 -1.12 2.34 5.68
N LYS A 127 -1.44 1.10 5.30
CA LYS A 127 -2.81 0.75 4.89
C LYS A 127 -3.77 0.86 6.06
N GLN A 128 -3.38 0.39 7.25
CA GLN A 128 -4.19 0.50 8.46
C GLN A 128 -4.45 1.97 8.81
N PHE A 129 -3.39 2.79 8.87
CA PHE A 129 -3.53 4.23 9.06
C PHE A 129 -4.49 4.89 8.06
N LEU A 130 -4.43 4.52 6.77
CA LEU A 130 -5.33 5.08 5.78
C LEU A 130 -6.78 4.63 5.92
N VAL A 131 -7.06 3.49 6.56
CA VAL A 131 -8.43 3.07 6.91
C VAL A 131 -8.97 3.99 7.99
N ASP A 132 -8.19 4.22 9.04
CA ASP A 132 -8.61 5.02 10.19
C ASP A 132 -8.75 6.50 9.78
N LEU A 133 -7.82 7.01 8.98
CA LEU A 133 -7.92 8.33 8.35
C LEU A 133 -9.17 8.44 7.47
N TYR A 134 -9.47 7.43 6.66
CA TYR A 134 -10.66 7.43 5.80
C TYR A 134 -11.95 7.50 6.63
N ALA A 135 -12.05 6.69 7.69
CA ALA A 135 -13.23 6.65 8.55
C ALA A 135 -13.44 8.01 9.22
N LYS A 136 -12.39 8.56 9.86
CA LYS A 136 -12.46 9.85 10.55
C LYS A 136 -12.68 11.02 9.60
N TRP A 137 -12.04 11.04 8.43
CA TRP A 137 -12.23 12.10 7.46
C TRP A 137 -13.68 12.09 6.93
N ARG A 138 -14.25 10.93 6.60
CA ARG A 138 -15.64 10.87 6.14
C ARG A 138 -16.64 11.24 7.22
N GLU A 139 -16.39 10.83 8.47
CA GLU A 139 -17.20 11.25 9.63
C GLU A 139 -17.24 12.79 9.75
N LEU A 140 -16.09 13.45 9.66
CA LEU A 140 -15.99 14.92 9.72
C LEU A 140 -16.71 15.62 8.56
N GLU A 141 -16.75 14.99 7.39
CA GLU A 141 -17.45 15.52 6.19
C GLU A 141 -18.93 15.13 6.14
N GLY A 142 -19.47 14.42 7.16
CA GLY A 142 -20.85 13.93 7.18
C GLY A 142 -21.15 12.88 6.11
N LEU A 143 -20.13 12.19 5.62
CA LEU A 143 -20.24 11.18 4.56
C LEU A 143 -20.40 9.77 5.17
N PRO A 144 -21.17 8.86 4.54
CA PRO A 144 -21.34 7.51 5.06
C PRO A 144 -20.00 6.75 5.03
N VAL A 145 -19.61 6.17 6.15
CA VAL A 145 -18.39 5.34 6.26
C VAL A 145 -18.70 3.93 5.79
N SER A 146 -17.92 3.43 4.82
CA SER A 146 -18.08 2.04 4.38
C SER A 146 -17.55 1.08 5.44
N VAL A 147 -18.33 0.01 5.69
CA VAL A 147 -17.92 -1.09 6.56
C VAL A 147 -16.68 -1.77 5.96
N PRO A 148 -15.67 -2.14 6.79
CA PRO A 148 -14.49 -2.84 6.32
C PRO A 148 -14.83 -4.15 5.58
N TYR A 149 -14.01 -4.53 4.59
CA TYR A 149 -14.25 -5.74 3.78
C TYR A 149 -14.35 -7.02 4.62
N HIS A 150 -13.56 -7.14 5.69
CA HIS A 150 -13.56 -8.32 6.54
C HIS A 150 -14.88 -8.50 7.29
N GLU A 151 -15.52 -7.41 7.71
CA GLU A 151 -16.87 -7.45 8.27
C GLU A 151 -17.92 -7.66 7.17
N ALA A 152 -17.88 -6.84 6.12
CA ALA A 152 -18.93 -6.80 5.10
C ALA A 152 -18.98 -8.04 4.17
N LYS A 153 -17.87 -8.76 4.01
CA LYS A 153 -17.76 -9.88 3.05
C LYS A 153 -17.26 -11.18 3.67
N LEU A 154 -16.42 -11.12 4.70
CA LEU A 154 -15.87 -12.32 5.35
C LEU A 154 -16.56 -12.67 6.69
N GLY A 155 -17.42 -11.78 7.21
CA GLY A 155 -18.12 -11.99 8.48
C GLY A 155 -17.22 -11.96 9.71
N HIS A 156 -15.98 -11.49 9.60
CA HIS A 156 -15.07 -11.36 10.74
C HIS A 156 -15.26 -10.01 11.41
N VAL A 157 -15.85 -9.98 12.60
CA VAL A 157 -15.95 -8.79 13.44
C VAL A 157 -14.78 -8.80 14.41
N HIS A 158 -13.96 -7.75 14.43
CA HIS A 158 -12.99 -7.57 15.50
C HIS A 158 -13.71 -6.93 16.67
N VAL A 159 -13.93 -7.70 17.74
CA VAL A 159 -14.46 -7.16 19.00
C VAL A 159 -13.40 -6.22 19.57
N ALA A 160 -13.80 -4.98 19.86
CA ALA A 160 -12.95 -3.93 20.41
C ALA A 160 -12.48 -4.23 21.83
#